data_AF-A0A914EP22-F1
#
_entry.id   AF-A0A914EP22-F1
#
_cell.length_a   1.000
_cell.length_b   1.000
_cell.length_c   1.000
_cell.angle_alpha   90.00
_cell.angle_beta   90.00
_cell.angle_gamma   90.00
#
_symmetry.space_group_name_H-M   'P 1'
#
loop_
_entity.id
_entity.type
_entity.pdbx_description
1 polymer ?
#
loop_
_entity_poly.entity_id
_entity_poly.type
_entity_poly.pdbx_seq_one_letter_code
_entity_poly.pdbx_strand_id
1 'polypeptide(L)'
;MVDYKDSCVCGKPEDNNCAHYLTNWMILNGNMSANPPGCYCCSSGRPIRAKEVRDYIFKPKFTEHTTYPGSYCYVYCENRNNGRGHVYYGSKSHCAAGTKSADQIGYDYNIHYYN
;
A
#
# COMPACT_ATOMS: atom_id res chain seq x y z
N MET A 1 8.58 -11.34 -15.19
CA MET A 1 8.19 -10.68 -13.93
C MET A 1 6.89 -11.33 -13.48
N VAL A 2 6.80 -11.74 -12.22
CA VAL A 2 5.56 -12.34 -11.69
C VAL A 2 4.56 -11.20 -11.47
N ASP A 3 3.42 -11.27 -12.14
CA ASP A 3 2.35 -10.29 -12.04
C ASP A 3 1.62 -10.50 -10.70
N TYR A 4 1.85 -9.59 -9.75
CA TYR A 4 1.25 -9.64 -8.40
C TYR A 4 -0.01 -8.77 -8.30
N LYS A 5 -0.58 -8.38 -9.43
CA LYS A 5 -1.89 -7.78 -9.47
C LYS A 5 -2.93 -8.84 -9.10
N ASP A 6 -3.74 -8.56 -8.09
CA ASP A 6 -4.88 -9.39 -7.70
C ASP A 6 -4.57 -10.81 -7.17
N SER A 7 -3.33 -11.10 -6.74
CA SER A 7 -3.00 -12.40 -6.13
C SER A 7 -2.05 -12.31 -4.93
N CYS A 8 -2.29 -13.17 -3.93
CA CYS A 8 -1.39 -13.37 -2.79
C CYS A 8 -1.17 -14.86 -2.54
N VAL A 9 0.03 -15.19 -2.06
CA VAL A 9 0.48 -16.55 -1.72
C VAL A 9 -0.41 -17.23 -0.65
N CYS A 10 -1.23 -16.47 0.09
CA CYS A 10 -2.12 -17.04 1.12
C CYS A 10 -3.33 -17.81 0.54
N GLY A 11 -3.54 -17.81 -0.78
CA GLY A 11 -4.57 -18.61 -1.45
C GLY A 11 -6.02 -18.17 -1.19
N LYS A 12 -6.22 -17.01 -0.56
CA LYS A 12 -7.55 -16.41 -0.36
C LYS A 12 -7.74 -15.22 -1.29
N PRO A 13 -8.81 -15.21 -2.12
CA PRO A 13 -9.23 -14.00 -2.82
C PRO A 13 -9.81 -13.03 -1.77
N GLU A 14 -8.99 -12.09 -1.33
CA GLU A 14 -9.45 -10.95 -0.54
C GLU A 14 -9.78 -9.84 -1.54
N ASP A 15 -11.07 -9.66 -1.85
CA ASP A 15 -11.54 -8.68 -2.82
C ASP A 15 -10.90 -7.30 -2.59
N ASN A 16 -10.19 -6.80 -3.60
CA ASN A 16 -9.62 -5.44 -3.66
C ASN A 16 -8.76 -5.00 -2.45
N ASN A 17 -7.85 -5.85 -1.98
CA ASN A 17 -6.99 -5.49 -0.87
C ASN A 17 -5.63 -4.91 -1.30
N CYS A 18 -5.59 -3.61 -1.58
CA CYS A 18 -4.38 -2.87 -1.96
C CYS A 18 -3.21 -3.01 -0.97
N ALA A 19 -3.52 -3.05 0.34
CA ALA A 19 -2.53 -3.29 1.39
C ALA A 19 -1.91 -4.68 1.28
N HIS A 20 -2.73 -5.68 0.98
CA HIS A 20 -2.28 -7.05 0.87
C HIS A 20 -1.33 -7.27 -0.31
N TYR A 21 -1.66 -6.73 -1.49
CA TYR A 21 -0.80 -6.86 -2.68
C TYR A 21 0.49 -6.07 -2.54
N LEU A 22 0.40 -4.84 -2.02
CA LEU A 22 1.58 -4.02 -1.79
C LEU A 22 2.52 -4.68 -0.78
N THR A 23 2.00 -5.16 0.35
CA THR A 23 2.84 -5.76 1.39
C THR A 23 3.42 -7.10 0.95
N ASN A 24 2.70 -7.87 0.11
CA ASN A 24 3.30 -9.05 -0.54
C ASN A 24 4.51 -8.65 -1.39
N TRP A 25 4.38 -7.63 -2.25
CA TRP A 25 5.50 -7.12 -3.04
C TRP A 25 6.65 -6.61 -2.15
N MET A 26 6.35 -5.87 -1.07
CA MET A 26 7.36 -5.38 -0.14
C MET A 26 8.12 -6.51 0.55
N ILE A 27 7.45 -7.59 0.95
CA ILE A 27 8.10 -8.77 1.55
C ILE A 27 9.02 -9.44 0.54
N LEU A 28 8.54 -9.67 -0.69
CA LEU A 28 9.31 -10.35 -1.73
C LEU A 28 10.54 -9.55 -2.20
N ASN A 29 10.51 -8.22 -2.06
CA ASN A 29 11.63 -7.34 -2.38
C ASN A 29 12.48 -6.97 -1.16
N GLY A 30 12.22 -7.55 0.02
CA GLY A 30 13.02 -7.30 1.23
C GLY A 30 12.77 -5.95 1.92
N ASN A 31 11.73 -5.21 1.53
CA ASN A 31 11.36 -3.91 2.13
C ASN A 31 10.60 -4.05 3.46
N MET A 32 10.08 -5.24 3.76
CA MET A 32 9.49 -5.56 5.07
C MET A 32 9.53 -7.06 5.37
N SER A 33 9.39 -7.41 6.65
CA SER A 33 9.14 -8.78 7.08
C SER A 33 7.64 -9.08 7.13
N ALA A 34 7.28 -10.36 7.06
CA ALA A 34 5.93 -10.80 7.39
C ALA A 34 5.63 -10.59 8.89
N ASN A 35 4.35 -10.43 9.23
CA ASN A 35 3.84 -10.16 10.58
C ASN A 35 4.46 -8.90 11.24
N PRO A 36 4.39 -7.73 10.59
CA PRO A 36 4.80 -6.49 11.25
C PRO A 36 3.96 -6.27 12.52
N PRO A 37 4.58 -5.85 13.64
CA PRO A 37 3.86 -5.64 14.90
C PRO A 37 2.78 -4.55 14.74
N GLY A 38 1.65 -4.73 15.41
CA GLY A 38 0.54 -3.77 15.40
C GLY A 38 -0.38 -3.81 14.17
N CYS A 39 -0.12 -4.68 13.18
CA CYS A 39 -0.96 -4.81 12.00
C CYS A 39 -1.97 -5.96 12.12
N TYR A 40 -3.20 -5.74 11.65
CA TYR A 40 -4.14 -6.79 11.32
C TYR A 40 -3.71 -7.45 10.01
N CYS A 41 -3.16 -8.65 10.13
CA CYS A 41 -2.59 -9.41 9.03
C CYS A 41 -3.49 -10.57 8.64
N CYS A 42 -3.38 -11.00 7.37
CA CYS A 42 -3.88 -12.31 6.96
C CYS A 42 -3.09 -13.43 7.64
N SER A 43 -3.55 -14.68 7.50
CA SER A 43 -2.90 -15.87 8.08
C SER A 43 -1.44 -16.07 7.64
N SER A 44 -1.04 -15.48 6.51
CA SER A 44 0.33 -15.52 6.01
C SER A 44 1.14 -14.25 6.37
N GLY A 45 0.64 -13.43 7.30
CA GLY A 45 1.37 -12.31 7.89
C GLY A 45 1.48 -11.05 7.03
N ARG A 46 0.60 -10.87 6.04
CA ARG A 46 0.54 -9.64 5.24
C ARG A 46 -0.57 -8.74 5.76
N PRO A 47 -0.29 -7.46 6.07
CA PRO A 47 -1.33 -6.52 6.43
C PRO A 47 -2.42 -6.43 5.38
N ILE A 48 -3.67 -6.33 5.83
CA ILE A 48 -4.86 -6.28 4.96
C ILE A 48 -5.62 -4.95 5.09
N ARG A 49 -5.05 -3.95 5.76
CA ARG A 49 -5.65 -2.62 5.91
C ARG A 49 -4.65 -1.53 5.54
N ALA A 50 -5.04 -0.66 4.60
CA ALA A 50 -4.22 0.45 4.12
C ALA A 50 -3.74 1.37 5.25
N LYS A 51 -4.61 1.68 6.22
CA LYS A 51 -4.27 2.52 7.37
C LYS A 51 -3.16 1.93 8.25
N GLU A 52 -3.19 0.62 8.46
CA GLU A 52 -2.17 -0.07 9.26
C GLU A 52 -0.84 -0.13 8.53
N VAL A 53 -0.86 -0.31 7.19
CA VAL A 53 0.36 -0.17 6.38
C VAL A 53 0.96 1.22 6.55
N ARG A 54 0.15 2.28 6.48
CA ARG A 54 0.63 3.65 6.74
C ARG A 54 1.23 3.78 8.14
N ASP A 55 0.48 3.39 9.17
CA ASP A 55 0.82 3.69 10.57
C ASP A 55 1.97 2.84 11.12
N TYR A 56 2.07 1.57 10.72
CA TYR A 56 3.06 0.63 11.27
C TYR A 56 4.19 0.26 10.30
N ILE A 57 4.07 0.61 9.02
CA ILE A 57 5.12 0.32 8.03
C ILE A 57 5.68 1.60 7.45
N PHE A 58 4.84 2.51 6.94
CA PHE A 58 5.36 3.69 6.27
C PHE A 58 5.93 4.72 7.24
N LYS A 59 5.11 5.21 8.18
CA LYS A 59 5.54 6.22 9.16
C LYS A 59 6.79 5.84 9.95
N PRO A 60 6.99 4.58 10.39
CA PRO A 60 8.19 4.23 11.15
C PRO A 60 9.45 4.06 10.30
N LYS A 61 9.33 3.89 8.97
CA LYS A 61 10.47 3.52 8.10
C LYS A 61 10.86 4.57 7.07
N PHE A 62 9.91 5.41 6.65
CA PHE A 62 10.07 6.30 5.52
C PHE A 62 9.72 7.73 5.91
N THR A 63 10.31 8.69 5.19
CA THR A 63 10.02 10.11 5.36
C THR A 63 8.72 10.46 4.66
N GLU A 64 7.78 11.10 5.38
CA GLU A 64 6.52 11.55 4.81
C GLU A 64 6.68 12.87 4.04
N HIS A 65 6.06 12.95 2.86
CA HIS A 65 5.94 14.14 2.04
C HIS A 65 4.48 14.39 1.69
N THR A 66 4.05 15.66 1.74
CA THR A 66 2.71 16.09 1.36
C THR A 66 2.59 16.41 -0.14
N THR A 67 3.71 16.46 -0.85
CA THR A 67 3.80 16.64 -2.31
C THR A 67 4.58 15.50 -2.94
N TYR A 68 4.33 15.22 -4.22
CA TYR A 68 5.00 14.14 -4.93
C TYR A 68 6.51 14.42 -5.03
N PRO A 69 7.39 13.53 -4.55
CA PRO A 69 8.83 13.78 -4.46
C PRO A 69 9.58 13.71 -5.80
N GLY A 70 8.89 13.48 -6.93
CA GLY A 70 9.50 13.39 -8.27
C GLY A 70 9.96 11.99 -8.66
N SER A 71 9.93 11.02 -7.75
CA SER A 71 10.28 9.62 -7.98
C SER A 71 9.20 8.67 -7.42
N TYR A 72 9.23 7.40 -7.83
CA TYR A 72 8.32 6.40 -7.30
C TYR A 72 8.52 6.21 -5.81
N CYS A 73 7.42 6.32 -5.09
CA CYS A 73 7.37 6.33 -3.64
C CYS A 73 6.21 5.46 -3.15
N TYR A 74 6.21 5.14 -1.86
CA TYR A 74 5.03 4.55 -1.24
C TYR A 74 3.96 5.62 -1.07
N VAL A 75 2.74 5.32 -1.47
CA VAL A 75 1.64 6.27 -1.45
C VAL A 75 0.55 5.71 -0.55
N TYR A 76 0.07 6.54 0.37
CA TYR A 76 -1.18 6.33 1.09
C TYR A 76 -2.15 7.42 0.68
N CYS A 77 -3.39 7.04 0.38
CA CYS A 77 -4.45 7.99 0.09
C CYS A 77 -5.73 7.59 0.82
N GLU A 78 -6.50 8.58 1.27
CA GLU A 78 -7.70 8.35 2.09
C GLU A 78 -8.87 9.15 1.55
N ASN A 79 -9.97 8.44 1.28
CA ASN A 79 -11.22 9.09 0.90
C ASN A 79 -11.81 9.85 2.08
N ARG A 80 -11.94 11.17 1.95
CA ARG A 80 -12.55 12.02 2.99
C ARG A 80 -14.01 11.69 3.30
N ASN A 81 -14.75 11.14 2.33
CA ASN A 81 -16.18 10.91 2.46
C ASN A 81 -16.52 9.62 3.22
N ASN A 82 -15.63 8.62 3.21
CA ASN A 82 -15.92 7.32 3.83
C ASN A 82 -14.73 6.71 4.60
N GLY A 83 -13.62 7.44 4.75
CA GLY A 83 -12.43 7.00 5.48
C GLY A 83 -11.72 5.79 4.86
N ARG A 84 -12.06 5.38 3.63
CA ARG A 84 -11.44 4.23 2.99
C ARG A 84 -10.03 4.61 2.50
N GLY A 85 -9.03 4.04 3.15
CA GLY A 85 -7.63 4.15 2.76
C GLY A 85 -7.27 3.25 1.58
N HIS A 86 -6.29 3.69 0.81
CA HIS A 86 -5.68 2.95 -0.29
C HIS A 86 -4.16 3.13 -0.25
N VAL A 87 -3.41 2.08 -0.55
CA VAL A 87 -1.93 2.10 -0.58
C VAL A 87 -1.38 1.47 -1.83
N TYR A 88 -0.28 2.00 -2.32
CA TYR A 88 0.46 1.45 -3.47
C TYR A 88 1.90 2.00 -3.50
N TYR A 89 2.74 1.46 -4.39
CA TYR A 89 4.05 2.01 -4.72
C TYR A 89 4.02 2.54 -6.16
N GLY A 90 4.48 3.78 -6.37
CA GLY A 90 4.49 4.43 -7.68
C GLY A 90 4.38 5.95 -7.60
N SER A 91 3.64 6.54 -8.54
CA SER A 91 3.38 7.97 -8.64
C SER A 91 1.87 8.27 -8.57
N LYS A 92 1.46 9.54 -8.62
CA LYS A 92 0.03 9.90 -8.62
C LYS A 92 -0.77 9.22 -9.75
N SER A 93 -0.15 9.14 -10.93
CA SER A 93 -0.77 8.62 -12.16
C SER A 93 -0.38 7.18 -12.52
N HIS A 94 0.56 6.57 -11.80
CA HIS A 94 1.04 5.22 -12.12
C HIS A 94 1.24 4.37 -10.85
N CYS A 95 0.70 3.15 -10.86
CA CYS A 95 0.88 2.16 -9.80
C CYS A 95 1.84 1.06 -10.29
N ALA A 96 3.02 0.99 -9.69
CA ALA A 96 4.02 -0.05 -9.98
C ALA A 96 3.80 -1.31 -9.12
N ALA A 97 3.29 -1.16 -7.89
CA ALA A 97 2.87 -2.29 -7.04
C ALA A 97 1.65 -1.91 -6.18
N GLY A 98 0.70 -2.82 -6.01
CA GLY A 98 -0.63 -2.53 -5.42
C GLY A 98 -1.75 -2.82 -6.44
N THR A 99 -2.86 -2.06 -6.39
CA THR A 99 -3.97 -2.25 -7.34
C THR A 99 -4.18 -1.10 -8.33
N LYS A 100 -4.20 0.15 -7.85
CA LYS A 100 -4.52 1.35 -8.65
C LYS A 100 -3.73 2.56 -8.15
N SER A 101 -3.51 3.57 -9.00
CA SER A 101 -2.94 4.84 -8.56
C SER A 101 -4.01 5.79 -7.98
N ALA A 102 -3.59 6.88 -7.35
CA ALA A 102 -4.49 7.89 -6.79
C ALA A 102 -5.45 8.49 -7.85
N ASP A 103 -4.95 8.76 -9.06
CA ASP A 103 -5.79 9.28 -10.16
C ASP A 103 -6.86 8.27 -10.60
N GLN A 104 -6.55 6.97 -10.60
CA GLN A 104 -7.48 5.92 -11.04
C GLN A 104 -8.61 5.62 -10.04
N ILE A 105 -8.42 5.99 -8.77
CA ILE A 105 -9.41 5.81 -7.70
C ILE A 105 -10.14 7.11 -7.37
N GLY A 106 -9.76 8.24 -7.98
CA GLY A 106 -10.36 9.55 -7.76
C GLY A 106 -10.10 10.12 -6.37
N TYR A 107 -8.94 9.81 -5.76
CA TYR A 107 -8.56 10.34 -4.45
C TYR A 107 -7.64 11.55 -4.61
N ASP A 108 -8.21 12.75 -4.75
CA ASP A 108 -7.44 13.98 -4.98
C ASP A 108 -7.16 14.81 -3.70
N TYR A 109 -7.66 14.40 -2.54
CA TYR A 109 -7.78 15.33 -1.40
C TYR A 109 -6.86 15.04 -0.21
N ASN A 110 -6.40 13.79 -0.02
CA ASN A 110 -5.48 13.39 1.06
C ASN A 110 -4.52 12.32 0.53
N ILE A 111 -3.41 12.74 -0.07
CA ILE A 111 -2.35 11.85 -0.54
C ILE A 111 -1.09 12.13 0.26
N HIS A 112 -0.51 11.07 0.81
CA HIS A 112 0.73 11.08 1.56
C HIS A 112 1.74 10.22 0.81
N TYR A 113 2.92 10.77 0.59
CA TYR A 113 4.01 10.11 -0.14
C TYR A 113 5.12 9.75 0.86
N TYR A 114 5.78 8.61 0.68
CA TYR A 114 6.77 8.09 1.62
C TYR A 114 8.00 7.53 0.89
N ASN A 115 9.20 7.98 1.26
CA ASN A 115 10.51 7.56 0.71
C ASN A 115 11.53 7.19 1.77
#